data_AF-A0A6G1G7U4-F1
#
_entry.id   AF-A0A6G1G7U4-F1
#
_cell.length_a   1.000
_cell.length_b   1.000
_cell.length_c   1.000
_cell.angle_alpha   90.00
_cell.angle_beta   90.00
_cell.angle_gamma   90.00
#
_symmetry.space_group_name_H-M   'P 1'
#
loop_
_entity.id
_entity.type
_entity.pdbx_description
1 polymer ?
#
loop_
_entity_poly.entity_id
_entity_poly.type
_entity_poly.pdbx_seq_one_letter_code
_entity_poly.pdbx_strand_id
1 'polypeptide(L)'
;MPPRNRSLGRDVHIYDVNDRTTVLGGLILTNGVTNANFYSMVEIIVFHLIIPRLIFAPNIGSFSVNNESWLVRIIFHASGTRTQSFRDTVRSRDRRCVVFGEVAVDAQFDYWDGFEAAHIFPIAYEDHWEAYSYNPWITILPDKGGTINSLFDSYSFSINPDDNYKVVFFRHDGKGLAGKHLDRKLLDNPQRPVDQLLRWHFGQAVLANMRGAGEPVFEHDFLPGSDIAVIRGIA
;
A
#
# COMPACT_ATOMS: atom_id res chain seq x y z
N MET A 1 21.13 19.12 -2.48
CA MET A 1 21.02 17.64 -2.48
C MET A 1 19.92 17.24 -3.43
N PRO A 2 20.09 16.21 -4.27
CA PRO A 2 18.97 15.65 -5.02
C PRO A 2 17.88 15.15 -4.05
N PRO A 3 16.60 15.18 -4.43
CA PRO A 3 15.51 14.68 -3.59
C PRO A 3 15.76 13.23 -3.19
N ARG A 4 15.50 12.89 -1.92
CA ARG A 4 15.51 11.48 -1.50
C ARG A 4 14.41 10.74 -2.26
N ASN A 5 14.68 9.52 -2.68
CA ASN A 5 13.71 8.64 -3.33
C ASN A 5 13.67 7.29 -2.61
N ARG A 6 12.69 6.46 -2.96
CA ARG A 6 12.47 5.15 -2.31
C ARG A 6 13.47 4.06 -2.72
N SER A 7 14.40 4.33 -3.64
CA SER A 7 15.44 3.37 -4.03
C SER A 7 16.55 3.19 -3.00
N LEU A 8 16.70 4.13 -2.07
CA LEU A 8 17.70 4.05 -1.01
C LEU A 8 17.44 2.84 -0.10
N GLY A 9 18.45 1.99 0.05
CA GLY A 9 18.44 0.81 0.92
C GLY A 9 17.92 -0.47 0.25
N ARG A 10 17.52 -0.43 -1.03
CA ARG A 10 17.21 -1.65 -1.79
C ARG A 10 18.44 -2.55 -1.89
N ASP A 11 18.21 -3.84 -1.75
CA ASP A 11 19.21 -4.92 -1.84
C ASP A 11 18.90 -5.88 -3.00
N VAL A 12 17.71 -5.76 -3.60
CA VAL A 12 17.32 -6.46 -4.84
C VAL A 12 17.10 -5.43 -5.95
N HIS A 13 17.69 -5.69 -7.11
CA HIS A 13 17.61 -4.82 -8.28
C HIS A 13 17.12 -5.59 -9.50
N ILE A 14 16.27 -4.94 -10.30
CA ILE A 14 15.72 -5.45 -11.54
C ILE A 14 16.33 -4.63 -12.68
N TYR A 15 17.03 -5.30 -13.59
CA TYR A 15 17.74 -4.67 -14.70
C TYR A 15 17.09 -5.00 -16.03
N ASP A 16 17.27 -4.13 -17.01
CA ASP A 16 16.99 -4.46 -18.41
C ASP A 16 17.99 -5.53 -18.87
N VAL A 17 17.49 -6.60 -19.48
CA VAL A 17 18.32 -7.67 -20.03
C VAL A 17 19.14 -7.20 -21.23
N ASN A 18 18.62 -6.22 -21.99
CA ASN A 18 19.25 -5.64 -23.17
C ASN A 18 20.25 -4.54 -22.79
N ASP A 19 20.05 -3.89 -21.64
CA ASP A 19 20.96 -2.91 -21.07
C ASP A 19 21.07 -3.06 -19.55
N ARG A 20 22.08 -3.81 -19.11
CA ARG A 20 22.32 -4.06 -17.68
C ARG A 20 22.75 -2.83 -16.89
N THR A 21 22.95 -1.68 -17.54
CA THR A 21 23.17 -0.41 -16.83
C THR A 21 21.86 0.29 -16.47
N THR A 22 20.76 -0.09 -17.13
CA THR A 22 19.42 0.44 -16.87
C THR A 22 18.73 -0.37 -15.76
N VAL A 23 18.45 0.30 -14.64
CA VAL A 23 17.67 -0.25 -13.53
C VAL A 23 16.19 0.02 -13.78
N LEU A 24 15.42 -1.04 -14.01
CA LEU A 24 13.96 -0.98 -14.18
C LEU A 24 13.25 -0.84 -12.83
N GLY A 25 13.88 -1.31 -11.76
CA GLY A 25 13.32 -1.24 -10.42
C GLY A 25 14.11 -2.01 -9.38
N GLY A 26 13.48 -2.26 -8.25
CA GLY A 26 14.05 -3.07 -7.18
C GLY A 26 13.21 -3.00 -5.90
N LEU A 27 13.63 -3.72 -4.87
CA LEU A 27 12.96 -3.69 -3.57
C LEU A 27 13.96 -3.89 -2.43
N ILE A 28 13.47 -3.67 -1.21
CA ILE A 28 14.11 -4.13 0.02
C ILE A 28 13.59 -5.54 0.28
N LEU A 29 14.48 -6.52 0.38
CA LEU A 29 14.15 -7.91 0.66
C LEU A 29 13.77 -8.04 2.14
N THR A 30 12.46 -8.11 2.40
CA THR A 30 11.94 -8.40 3.73
C THR A 30 11.68 -9.90 3.90
N ASN A 31 11.62 -10.38 5.14
CA ASN A 31 11.39 -11.80 5.46
C ASN A 31 10.07 -12.37 4.87
N GLY A 32 9.14 -11.51 4.42
CA GLY A 32 7.88 -11.91 3.80
C GLY A 32 7.92 -12.09 2.28
N VAL A 33 9.03 -11.73 1.61
CA VAL A 33 9.15 -11.83 0.15
C VAL A 33 9.43 -13.28 -0.25
N THR A 34 8.58 -13.83 -1.12
CA THR A 34 8.71 -15.17 -1.72
C THR A 34 8.93 -15.02 -3.22
N ASN A 35 9.41 -16.06 -3.91
CA ASN A 35 9.53 -16.00 -5.37
C ASN A 35 8.17 -15.70 -6.04
N ALA A 36 7.10 -16.33 -5.56
CA ALA A 36 5.77 -16.14 -6.12
C ALA A 36 5.31 -14.68 -6.01
N ASN A 37 5.40 -14.07 -4.82
CA ASN A 37 4.98 -12.68 -4.66
C ASN A 37 5.94 -11.70 -5.33
N PHE A 38 7.23 -12.01 -5.39
CA PHE A 38 8.20 -11.21 -6.14
C PHE A 38 7.86 -11.18 -7.62
N TYR A 39 7.54 -12.33 -8.24
CA TYR A 39 7.15 -12.37 -9.65
C TYR A 39 5.85 -11.60 -9.91
N SER A 40 4.84 -11.71 -9.04
CA SER A 40 3.62 -10.90 -9.15
C SER A 40 3.90 -9.39 -9.05
N MET A 41 4.84 -8.97 -8.19
CA MET A 41 5.26 -7.57 -8.10
C MET A 41 6.01 -7.13 -9.37
N VAL A 42 6.85 -7.99 -9.95
CA VAL A 42 7.54 -7.70 -11.21
C VAL A 42 6.55 -7.56 -12.37
N GLU A 43 5.51 -8.40 -12.44
CA GLU A 43 4.46 -8.30 -13.46
C GLU A 43 3.69 -6.97 -13.40
N ILE A 44 3.56 -6.36 -12.22
CA ILE A 44 2.96 -5.03 -12.07
C ILE A 44 3.88 -3.92 -12.62
N ILE A 45 5.20 -4.07 -12.48
CA ILE A 45 6.20 -3.11 -12.99
C ILE A 45 6.39 -3.29 -14.49
N VAL A 46 6.29 -4.52 -14.98
CA VAL A 46 6.59 -4.90 -16.35
C VAL A 46 5.43 -5.71 -16.90
N PHE A 47 4.64 -5.12 -17.77
CA PHE A 47 3.61 -5.87 -18.48
C PHE A 47 4.18 -6.42 -19.79
N HIS A 48 3.89 -7.69 -20.05
CA HIS A 48 4.13 -8.28 -21.35
C HIS A 48 3.14 -7.67 -22.34
N LEU A 49 3.64 -7.06 -23.42
CA LEU A 49 2.81 -6.74 -24.58
C LEU A 49 2.48 -8.07 -25.26
N ILE A 50 1.58 -8.86 -24.69
CA ILE A 50 0.95 -9.93 -25.44
C ILE A 50 0.05 -9.20 -26.44
N ILE A 51 0.55 -8.96 -27.64
CA ILE A 51 -0.29 -8.62 -28.78
C ILE A 51 -1.37 -9.71 -28.82
N PRO A 52 -2.66 -9.38 -28.66
CA PRO A 52 -3.70 -10.38 -28.59
C PRO A 52 -4.04 -10.83 -30.01
N ARG A 53 -3.13 -11.60 -30.61
CA ARG A 53 -3.35 -12.59 -31.68
C ARG A 53 -2.01 -13.02 -32.27
N LEU A 54 -1.92 -14.33 -32.50
CA LEU A 54 -0.91 -15.09 -33.27
C LEU A 54 0.19 -15.76 -32.42
N ILE A 55 -0.16 -16.95 -31.91
CA ILE A 55 0.43 -18.24 -32.32
C ILE A 55 1.92 -18.19 -32.74
N PHE A 56 2.77 -18.84 -31.92
CA PHE A 56 4.16 -19.31 -32.15
C PHE A 56 5.24 -18.30 -32.58
N ALA A 57 6.12 -17.91 -31.64
CA ALA A 57 7.54 -17.62 -31.91
C ALA A 57 8.40 -17.70 -30.63
N PRO A 58 9.67 -18.17 -30.69
CA PRO A 58 10.59 -18.25 -29.55
C PRO A 58 11.29 -16.91 -29.27
N ASN A 59 10.65 -15.80 -29.63
CA ASN A 59 11.14 -14.48 -29.27
C ASN A 59 10.53 -14.09 -27.93
N ILE A 60 11.40 -13.88 -26.94
CA ILE A 60 11.08 -13.21 -25.69
C ILE A 60 10.25 -11.98 -26.06
N GLY A 61 8.96 -11.99 -25.72
CA GLY A 61 8.04 -10.94 -26.13
C GLY A 61 8.59 -9.57 -25.74
N SER A 62 8.28 -8.54 -26.53
CA SER A 62 8.58 -7.18 -26.11
C SER A 62 7.81 -6.90 -24.81
N PHE A 63 8.52 -6.44 -23.79
CA PHE A 63 7.93 -5.98 -22.55
C PHE A 63 7.97 -4.46 -22.50
N SER A 64 7.04 -3.87 -21.76
CA SER A 64 7.03 -2.44 -21.49
C SER A 64 7.04 -2.22 -19.98
N VAL A 65 7.79 -1.23 -19.53
CA VAL A 65 7.69 -0.77 -18.14
C VAL A 65 6.35 -0.07 -17.99
N ASN A 66 5.57 -0.52 -17.02
CA ASN A 66 4.32 0.12 -16.64
C ASN A 66 4.59 1.58 -16.29
N ASN A 67 3.98 2.51 -17.03
CA ASN A 67 4.11 3.96 -16.83
C ASN A 67 2.90 4.58 -16.12
N GLU A 68 2.00 3.78 -15.54
CA GLU A 68 0.87 4.25 -14.75
C GLU A 68 1.35 5.14 -13.59
N SER A 69 0.81 6.34 -13.47
CA SER A 69 1.13 7.20 -12.33
C SER A 69 0.65 6.53 -11.04
N TRP A 70 1.50 6.48 -10.03
CA TRP A 70 0.99 6.23 -8.69
C TRP A 70 0.27 7.50 -8.21
N LEU A 71 -0.83 7.33 -7.48
CA LEU A 71 -1.55 8.45 -6.92
C LEU A 71 -0.76 8.98 -5.72
N VAL A 72 -0.15 10.16 -5.93
CA VAL A 72 0.63 10.88 -4.92
C VAL A 72 -0.28 11.26 -3.76
N ARG A 73 0.23 11.20 -2.54
CA ARG A 73 -0.52 11.66 -1.38
C ARG A 73 -0.80 13.15 -1.46
N ILE A 74 -2.04 13.49 -1.78
CA ILE A 74 -2.57 14.82 -1.46
C ILE A 74 -2.97 14.76 0.01
N ILE A 75 -2.20 15.44 0.86
CA ILE A 75 -2.58 15.67 2.27
C ILE A 75 -3.87 16.49 2.22
N PHE A 76 -5.00 15.81 2.45
CA PHE A 76 -6.30 16.48 2.52
C PHE A 76 -6.84 16.31 3.94
N HIS A 77 -6.74 17.37 4.73
CA HIS A 77 -7.45 17.45 6.00
C HIS A 77 -8.92 17.67 5.71
N ALA A 78 -9.72 16.61 5.81
CA ALA A 78 -11.15 16.80 5.74
C ALA A 78 -11.84 16.70 7.09
N SER A 79 -12.75 17.64 7.30
CA SER A 79 -13.66 17.71 8.44
C SER A 79 -15.09 17.52 7.94
N GLY A 80 -15.87 16.65 8.57
CA GLY A 80 -17.27 16.45 8.25
C GLY A 80 -17.94 15.27 8.98
N THR A 81 -19.28 15.30 9.03
CA THR A 81 -20.12 14.30 9.72
C THR A 81 -20.04 12.89 9.10
N ARG A 82 -19.73 12.77 7.81
CA ARG A 82 -19.62 11.47 7.12
C ARG A 82 -18.25 10.80 7.30
N THR A 83 -17.19 11.57 7.52
CA THR A 83 -15.88 11.02 7.94
C THR A 83 -16.00 10.38 9.32
N GLN A 84 -16.81 10.98 10.20
CA GLN A 84 -17.16 10.42 11.49
C GLN A 84 -17.96 9.12 11.36
N SER A 85 -18.99 9.07 10.50
CA SER A 85 -19.77 7.83 10.32
C SER A 85 -18.96 6.68 9.72
N PHE A 86 -18.07 6.95 8.76
CA PHE A 86 -17.11 5.95 8.25
C PHE A 86 -16.22 5.42 9.38
N ARG A 87 -15.56 6.34 10.10
CA ARG A 87 -14.65 6.00 11.20
C ARG A 87 -15.35 5.17 12.26
N ASP A 88 -16.54 5.58 12.68
CA ASP A 88 -17.29 4.92 13.74
C ASP A 88 -17.79 3.53 13.28
N THR A 89 -18.14 3.37 11.99
CA THR A 89 -18.46 2.06 11.39
C THR A 89 -17.27 1.11 11.39
N VAL A 90 -16.10 1.58 10.95
CA VAL A 90 -14.86 0.77 10.95
C VAL A 90 -14.46 0.38 12.37
N ARG A 91 -14.50 1.34 13.29
CA ARG A 91 -14.23 1.13 14.73
C ARG A 91 -15.15 0.09 15.34
N SER A 92 -16.45 0.21 15.09
CA SER A 92 -17.48 -0.73 15.57
C SER A 92 -17.25 -2.15 15.03
N ARG A 93 -16.92 -2.26 13.73
CA ARG A 93 -16.65 -3.53 13.06
C ARG A 93 -15.39 -4.22 13.61
N ASP A 94 -14.28 -3.48 13.71
CA ASP A 94 -12.96 -4.08 13.90
C ASP A 94 -12.58 -4.22 15.38
N ARG A 95 -12.79 -3.17 16.19
CA ARG A 95 -12.41 -3.10 17.62
C ARG A 95 -10.92 -3.43 17.89
N ARG A 96 -10.07 -3.39 16.87
CA ARG A 96 -8.64 -3.75 16.91
C ARG A 96 -7.92 -3.21 15.67
N CYS A 97 -6.60 -3.20 15.70
CA CYS A 97 -5.80 -3.01 14.49
C CYS A 97 -5.79 -4.32 13.69
N VAL A 98 -6.30 -4.29 12.45
CA VAL A 98 -6.46 -5.51 11.63
C VAL A 98 -5.15 -6.07 11.08
N VAL A 99 -4.10 -5.24 11.03
CA VAL A 99 -2.76 -5.63 10.57
C VAL A 99 -1.88 -6.13 11.73
N PHE A 100 -1.92 -5.42 12.86
CA PHE A 100 -1.09 -5.74 14.04
C PHE A 100 -1.77 -6.76 14.97
N GLY A 101 -3.09 -6.89 14.91
CA GLY A 101 -3.89 -7.75 15.79
C GLY A 101 -4.16 -7.16 17.18
N GLU A 102 -3.62 -5.98 17.50
CA GLU A 102 -3.76 -5.31 18.80
C GLU A 102 -5.20 -4.88 19.06
N VAL A 103 -5.76 -5.32 20.19
CA VAL A 103 -7.15 -5.01 20.58
C VAL A 103 -7.24 -3.59 21.14
N ALA A 104 -8.28 -2.85 20.76
CA ALA A 104 -8.57 -1.54 21.33
C ALA A 104 -9.28 -1.71 22.69
N VAL A 105 -8.51 -1.86 23.76
CA VAL A 105 -8.99 -2.23 25.10
C VAL A 105 -9.96 -1.20 25.70
N ASP A 106 -9.68 0.09 25.54
CA ASP A 106 -10.50 1.18 26.09
C ASP A 106 -11.61 1.65 25.15
N ALA A 107 -11.81 0.96 24.03
CA ALA A 107 -12.81 1.34 23.04
C ALA A 107 -14.25 1.23 23.57
N GLN A 108 -14.47 0.56 24.71
CA GLN A 108 -15.77 0.53 25.40
C GLN A 108 -16.14 1.88 26.06
N PHE A 109 -15.14 2.73 26.29
CA PHE A 109 -15.27 4.09 26.80
C PHE A 109 -15.10 5.14 25.70
N ASP A 110 -15.15 4.73 24.42
CA ASP A 110 -14.84 5.55 23.24
C ASP A 110 -13.42 6.15 23.22
N TYR A 111 -12.48 5.53 23.94
CA TYR A 111 -11.05 5.83 23.82
C TYR A 111 -10.40 4.92 22.77
N TRP A 112 -9.73 5.54 21.80
CA TRP A 112 -9.16 4.87 20.61
C TRP A 112 -7.69 5.22 20.39
N ASP A 113 -6.97 5.57 21.46
CA ASP A 113 -5.58 5.98 21.37
C ASP A 113 -4.73 4.91 20.68
N GLY A 114 -3.97 5.32 19.66
CA GLY A 114 -3.18 4.41 18.82
C GLY A 114 -3.95 3.70 17.69
N PHE A 115 -5.26 3.96 17.53
CA PHE A 115 -6.09 3.35 16.49
C PHE A 115 -6.74 4.38 15.56
N GLU A 116 -6.53 4.21 14.26
CA GLU A 116 -7.11 5.05 13.22
C GLU A 116 -7.82 4.22 12.14
N ALA A 117 -8.96 4.72 11.67
CA ALA A 117 -9.66 4.15 10.52
C ALA A 117 -8.96 4.58 9.24
N ALA A 118 -8.41 3.61 8.50
CA ALA A 118 -7.66 3.86 7.28
C ALA A 118 -8.57 3.82 6.04
N HIS A 119 -8.30 4.70 5.08
CA HIS A 119 -8.86 4.58 3.74
C HIS A 119 -7.91 3.72 2.89
N ILE A 120 -8.45 2.80 2.09
CA ILE A 120 -7.63 1.99 1.16
C ILE A 120 -7.44 2.72 -0.17
N PHE A 121 -8.46 3.45 -0.61
CA PHE A 121 -8.39 4.31 -1.78
C PHE A 121 -8.41 5.78 -1.32
N PRO A 122 -7.49 6.64 -1.77
CA PRO A 122 -7.52 8.04 -1.41
C PRO A 122 -8.72 8.73 -2.07
N ILE A 123 -9.63 9.24 -1.26
CA ILE A 123 -10.88 9.89 -1.70
C ILE A 123 -10.62 11.07 -2.65
N ALA A 124 -9.46 11.74 -2.52
CA ALA A 124 -9.07 12.85 -3.39
C ALA A 124 -8.99 12.48 -4.90
N TYR A 125 -9.10 11.18 -5.23
CA TYR A 125 -9.08 10.65 -6.58
C TYR A 125 -10.39 9.92 -6.95
N GLU A 126 -11.51 10.29 -6.32
CA GLU A 126 -12.84 9.74 -6.63
C GLU A 126 -13.20 9.90 -8.12
N ASP A 127 -12.86 11.02 -8.75
CA ASP A 127 -13.05 11.21 -10.21
C ASP A 127 -12.26 10.17 -11.04
N HIS A 128 -11.07 9.80 -10.57
CA HIS A 128 -10.23 8.75 -11.17
C HIS A 128 -10.83 7.36 -10.94
N TRP A 129 -11.59 7.18 -9.86
CA TRP A 129 -12.30 5.95 -9.54
C TRP A 129 -13.58 5.79 -10.39
N GLU A 130 -14.31 6.89 -10.58
CA GLU A 130 -15.51 6.95 -11.43
C GLU A 130 -15.17 6.72 -12.90
N ALA A 131 -14.09 7.33 -13.41
CA ALA A 131 -13.65 7.23 -14.80
C ALA A 131 -13.28 5.80 -15.23
N TYR A 132 -12.83 4.94 -14.30
CA TYR A 132 -12.46 3.55 -14.57
C TYR A 132 -13.52 2.53 -14.11
N SER A 133 -14.75 2.99 -13.82
CA SER A 133 -15.91 2.13 -13.52
C SER A 133 -15.75 1.23 -12.28
N TYR A 134 -15.05 1.70 -11.25
CA TYR A 134 -14.88 0.96 -9.98
C TYR A 134 -16.02 1.20 -8.96
N ASN A 135 -17.13 1.83 -9.37
CA ASN A 135 -18.27 2.13 -8.50
C ASN A 135 -18.91 0.97 -7.71
N PRO A 136 -18.94 -0.31 -8.15
CA PRO A 136 -19.60 -1.36 -7.34
C PRO A 136 -18.79 -1.81 -6.11
N TRP A 137 -17.57 -1.31 -5.90
CA TRP A 137 -16.64 -1.83 -4.90
C TRP A 137 -16.61 -1.05 -3.57
N ILE A 138 -17.38 0.03 -3.46
CA ILE A 138 -17.41 0.86 -2.24
C ILE A 138 -18.46 0.33 -1.26
N THR A 139 -18.00 -0.29 -0.17
CA THR A 139 -18.86 -0.83 0.89
C THR A 139 -19.20 0.21 1.97
N ILE A 140 -18.37 1.24 2.15
CA ILE A 140 -18.58 2.33 3.11
C ILE A 140 -18.02 3.62 2.48
N LEU A 141 -18.88 4.61 2.20
CA LEU A 141 -18.53 5.88 1.54
C LEU A 141 -18.26 6.99 2.57
N PRO A 142 -17.03 7.52 2.67
CA PRO A 142 -16.73 8.78 3.35
C PRO A 142 -16.84 9.96 2.36
N ASP A 143 -17.41 11.12 2.77
CA ASP A 143 -17.52 12.28 1.86
C ASP A 143 -16.19 13.02 1.72
N LYS A 144 -15.28 12.96 2.70
CA LYS A 144 -13.95 13.57 2.60
C LYS A 144 -12.93 12.93 3.57
N GLY A 145 -11.65 13.00 3.19
CA GLY A 145 -10.50 12.28 3.79
C GLY A 145 -10.31 12.41 5.30
N GLY A 146 -10.05 11.27 5.96
CA GLY A 146 -9.66 11.20 7.36
C GLY A 146 -8.16 11.39 7.57
N THR A 147 -7.74 11.47 8.84
CA THR A 147 -6.35 11.62 9.27
C THR A 147 -5.50 10.36 9.12
N ILE A 148 -4.22 10.54 9.45
CA ILE A 148 -2.98 9.92 8.98
C ILE A 148 -2.85 8.43 9.37
N ASN A 149 -3.05 7.50 8.43
CA ASN A 149 -2.41 6.20 8.56
C ASN A 149 -1.04 6.22 7.87
N SER A 150 -0.05 6.78 8.58
CA SER A 150 1.26 7.18 8.01
C SER A 150 2.01 6.08 7.27
N LEU A 151 1.75 4.79 7.55
CA LEU A 151 2.46 3.65 6.93
C LEU A 151 1.66 2.96 5.81
N PHE A 152 0.34 2.93 5.90
CA PHE A 152 -0.51 2.31 4.87
C PHE A 152 -0.74 3.30 3.72
N ASP A 153 -1.15 4.53 4.03
CA ASP A 153 -1.20 5.65 3.08
C ASP A 153 0.20 5.95 2.53
N SER A 154 1.22 5.69 3.36
CA SER A 154 2.59 5.27 3.03
C SER A 154 2.90 4.72 1.66
N TYR A 155 2.12 3.71 1.32
CA TYR A 155 2.65 2.54 0.63
C TYR A 155 3.92 1.95 1.30
N SER A 156 4.18 2.18 2.60
CA SER A 156 5.34 1.54 3.26
C SER A 156 5.12 0.03 3.43
N PHE A 157 3.86 -0.37 3.53
CA PHE A 157 3.42 -1.75 3.37
C PHE A 157 2.08 -1.78 2.62
N SER A 158 1.69 -2.96 2.15
CA SER A 158 0.37 -3.23 1.60
C SER A 158 -0.06 -4.66 1.89
N ILE A 159 -1.27 -5.03 1.50
CA ILE A 159 -1.85 -6.36 1.66
C ILE A 159 -2.07 -6.93 0.27
N ASN A 160 -1.47 -8.09 -0.02
CA ASN A 160 -1.69 -8.80 -1.27
C ASN A 160 -2.84 -9.82 -1.10
N PRO A 161 -4.05 -9.55 -1.62
CA PRO A 161 -5.16 -10.50 -1.51
C PRO A 161 -4.92 -11.80 -2.31
N ASP A 162 -4.07 -11.77 -3.34
CA ASP A 162 -3.77 -12.95 -4.18
C ASP A 162 -2.72 -13.89 -3.58
N ASP A 163 -2.07 -13.46 -2.49
CA ASP A 163 -1.12 -14.27 -1.71
C ASP A 163 -1.66 -14.44 -0.29
N ASN A 164 -2.88 -14.95 -0.17
CA ASN A 164 -3.57 -15.24 1.10
C ASN A 164 -3.67 -14.01 2.04
N TYR A 165 -3.88 -12.81 1.50
CA TYR A 165 -3.91 -11.56 2.26
C TYR A 165 -2.62 -11.26 3.03
N LYS A 166 -1.47 -11.60 2.43
CA LYS A 166 -0.15 -11.37 3.01
C LYS A 166 0.17 -9.88 3.11
N VAL A 167 0.72 -9.50 4.25
CA VAL A 167 1.27 -8.17 4.52
C VAL A 167 2.66 -8.10 3.90
N VAL A 168 2.80 -7.24 2.90
CA VAL A 168 4.05 -7.03 2.14
C VAL A 168 4.62 -5.67 2.51
N PHE A 169 5.86 -5.66 3.01
CA PHE A 169 6.57 -4.43 3.35
C PHE A 169 7.51 -4.03 2.21
N PHE A 170 7.53 -2.74 1.92
CA PHE A 170 8.42 -2.10 0.95
C PHE A 170 9.52 -1.25 1.61
N ARG A 171 9.48 -1.17 2.95
CA ARG A 171 10.46 -0.54 3.84
C ARG A 171 10.88 -1.54 4.91
N HIS A 172 11.92 -1.20 5.67
CA HIS A 172 12.36 -2.04 6.79
C HIS A 172 11.21 -2.29 7.77
N ASP A 173 10.94 -3.56 8.04
CA ASP A 173 9.89 -4.00 8.94
C ASP A 173 10.40 -4.05 10.38
N GLY A 174 10.32 -2.92 11.08
CA GLY A 174 10.71 -2.84 12.49
C GLY A 174 9.76 -3.56 13.46
N LYS A 175 8.63 -4.11 12.97
CA LYS A 175 7.58 -4.70 13.80
C LYS A 175 7.39 -6.22 13.55
N GLY A 176 8.14 -6.80 12.62
CA GLY A 176 8.06 -8.22 12.29
C GLY A 176 6.68 -8.61 11.76
N LEU A 177 6.09 -7.77 10.90
CA LEU A 177 4.80 -7.98 10.26
C LEU A 177 4.90 -8.49 8.82
N ALA A 178 6.06 -8.33 8.16
CA ALA A 178 6.27 -8.80 6.80
C ALA A 178 6.02 -10.32 6.72
N GLY A 179 5.17 -10.74 5.79
CA GLY A 179 4.81 -12.13 5.59
C GLY A 179 3.69 -12.65 6.50
N LYS A 180 3.19 -11.86 7.46
CA LYS A 180 1.96 -12.18 8.19
C LYS A 180 0.75 -12.03 7.26
N HIS A 181 -0.40 -12.57 7.68
CA HIS A 181 -1.63 -12.55 6.89
C HIS A 181 -2.75 -11.91 7.70
N LEU A 182 -3.72 -11.30 7.01
CA LEU A 182 -4.90 -10.77 7.69
C LEU A 182 -5.66 -11.87 8.43
N ASP A 183 -6.15 -11.52 9.62
CA ASP A 183 -6.87 -12.43 10.50
C ASP A 183 -8.26 -12.78 9.94
N ARG A 184 -8.66 -14.03 10.14
CA ARG A 184 -9.90 -14.61 9.62
C ARG A 184 -11.17 -13.88 10.08
N LYS A 185 -11.20 -13.31 11.28
CA LYS A 185 -12.35 -12.52 11.79
C LYS A 185 -12.64 -11.29 10.92
N LEU A 186 -11.63 -10.68 10.30
CA LEU A 186 -11.90 -9.64 9.29
C LEU A 186 -12.40 -10.28 7.99
N LEU A 187 -11.76 -11.35 7.53
CA LEU A 187 -12.07 -11.99 6.24
C LEU A 187 -13.45 -12.68 6.19
N ASP A 188 -13.98 -13.10 7.34
CA ASP A 188 -15.34 -13.64 7.47
C ASP A 188 -16.41 -12.56 7.63
N ASN A 189 -16.01 -11.31 7.85
CA ASN A 189 -16.96 -10.22 8.00
C ASN A 189 -17.46 -9.76 6.62
N PRO A 190 -18.78 -9.73 6.35
CA PRO A 190 -19.32 -9.29 5.06
C PRO A 190 -19.04 -7.82 4.75
N GLN A 191 -18.75 -7.01 5.77
CA GLN A 191 -18.37 -5.59 5.63
C GLN A 191 -16.85 -5.41 5.45
N ARG A 192 -16.07 -6.48 5.24
CA ARG A 192 -14.63 -6.38 4.97
C ARG A 192 -14.34 -5.58 3.71
N PRO A 193 -13.12 -5.02 3.57
CA PRO A 193 -12.69 -4.49 2.30
C PRO A 193 -12.76 -5.55 1.20
N VAL A 194 -13.27 -5.16 0.04
CA VAL A 194 -13.29 -6.02 -1.15
C VAL A 194 -11.87 -6.18 -1.70
N ASP A 195 -11.60 -7.35 -2.28
CA ASP A 195 -10.24 -7.72 -2.72
C ASP A 195 -9.69 -6.79 -3.79
N GLN A 196 -10.57 -6.20 -4.59
CA GLN A 196 -10.23 -5.27 -5.67
C GLN A 196 -9.60 -3.99 -5.12
N LEU A 197 -10.09 -3.48 -3.98
CA LEU A 197 -9.48 -2.32 -3.31
C LEU A 197 -8.09 -2.65 -2.78
N LEU A 198 -7.94 -3.82 -2.15
CA LEU A 198 -6.64 -4.27 -1.65
C LEU A 198 -5.65 -4.50 -2.80
N ARG A 199 -6.10 -5.10 -3.90
CA ARG A 199 -5.29 -5.34 -5.10
C ARG A 199 -4.86 -4.04 -5.78
N TRP A 200 -5.76 -3.06 -5.85
CA TRP A 200 -5.45 -1.72 -6.33
C TRP A 200 -4.36 -1.06 -5.48
N HIS A 201 -4.55 -1.03 -4.15
CA HIS A 201 -3.55 -0.44 -3.24
C HIS A 201 -2.22 -1.18 -3.30
N PHE A 202 -2.24 -2.51 -3.43
CA PHE A 202 -1.03 -3.31 -3.61
C PHE A 202 -0.29 -2.91 -4.90
N GLY A 203 -1.01 -2.76 -6.02
CA GLY A 203 -0.44 -2.28 -7.28
C GLY A 203 0.21 -0.90 -7.15
N GLN A 204 -0.48 0.05 -6.51
CA GLN A 204 0.06 1.38 -6.25
C GLN A 204 1.32 1.33 -5.38
N ALA A 205 1.32 0.49 -4.35
CA ALA A 205 2.47 0.34 -3.47
C ALA A 205 3.67 -0.27 -4.19
N VAL A 206 3.45 -1.25 -5.07
CA VAL A 206 4.51 -1.80 -5.93
C VAL A 206 5.06 -0.73 -6.86
N LEU A 207 4.20 0.03 -7.55
CA LEU A 207 4.65 1.09 -8.47
C LEU A 207 5.42 2.19 -7.75
N ALA A 208 4.90 2.67 -6.61
CA ALA A 208 5.52 3.74 -5.83
C ALA A 208 6.87 3.29 -5.24
N ASN A 209 7.01 2.04 -4.82
CA ASN A 209 8.24 1.60 -4.12
C ASN A 209 9.24 0.89 -5.01
N MET A 210 8.81 0.24 -6.08
CA MET A 210 9.68 -0.66 -6.85
C MET A 210 10.03 -0.16 -8.24
N ARG A 211 9.15 0.58 -8.92
CA ARG A 211 9.42 1.07 -10.29
C ARG A 211 10.50 2.13 -10.31
N GLY A 212 11.53 1.96 -11.14
CA GLY A 212 12.62 2.92 -11.31
C GLY A 212 13.21 3.34 -9.96
N ALA A 213 13.35 4.64 -9.71
CA ALA A 213 13.83 5.17 -8.42
C ALA A 213 12.76 5.15 -7.30
N GLY A 214 11.52 4.77 -7.61
CA GLY A 214 10.36 4.92 -6.75
C GLY A 214 9.90 6.38 -6.62
N GLU A 215 8.82 6.58 -5.87
CA GLU A 215 8.26 7.90 -5.56
C GLU A 215 9.28 8.77 -4.81
N PRO A 216 9.34 10.09 -5.10
CA PRO A 216 10.08 11.04 -4.28
C PRO A 216 9.60 11.03 -2.82
N VAL A 217 10.53 11.03 -1.87
CA VAL A 217 10.22 11.10 -0.45
C VAL A 217 10.19 12.57 -0.04
N PHE A 218 9.05 13.06 0.45
CA PHE A 218 8.87 14.43 0.91
C PHE A 218 9.06 14.53 2.43
N GLU A 219 9.45 15.71 2.94
CA GLU A 219 9.62 15.92 4.39
C GLU A 219 8.32 15.72 5.19
N HIS A 220 7.17 15.89 4.55
CA HIS A 220 5.85 15.64 5.15
C HIS A 220 5.47 14.15 5.20
N ASP A 221 6.27 13.26 4.60
CA ASP A 221 6.12 11.80 4.77
C ASP A 221 6.65 11.31 6.13
N PHE A 222 7.42 12.16 6.82
CA PHE A 222 7.79 11.94 8.21
C PHE A 222 6.64 12.43 9.09
N LEU A 223 6.24 11.61 10.07
CA LEU A 223 5.20 11.95 11.04
C LEU A 223 5.42 13.39 11.56
N PRO A 224 4.39 14.25 11.61
CA PRO A 224 4.50 15.54 12.29
C PRO A 224 4.91 15.27 13.74
N GLY A 225 6.16 15.59 14.10
CA GLY A 225 6.73 15.27 15.41
C GLY A 225 8.07 14.52 15.39
N SER A 226 8.62 14.11 14.25
CA SER A 226 10.03 13.70 14.20
C SER A 226 10.98 14.90 14.13
N ASP A 227 10.86 15.78 15.12
CA ASP A 227 12.02 16.50 15.63
C ASP A 227 12.96 15.46 16.24
N ILE A 228 14.26 15.75 16.14
CA ILE A 228 15.34 15.00 16.74
C ILE A 228 15.13 14.99 18.27
N ALA A 229 14.41 13.99 18.77
CA ALA A 229 14.35 13.66 20.18
C ALA A 229 15.36 12.55 20.46
N VAL A 230 16.44 12.94 21.13
CA VAL A 230 17.39 12.05 21.78
C VAL A 230 16.64 10.98 22.59
N ILE A 231 17.10 9.74 22.47
CA ILE A 231 16.68 8.57 23.25
C ILE A 231 16.44 8.97 24.72
N ARG A 232 15.19 8.84 25.18
CA ARG A 232 14.91 8.45 26.56
C ARG A 232 14.05 7.21 26.52
N GLY A 233 14.71 6.06 26.66
CA GLY A 233 14.03 4.85 27.08
C GLY A 233 13.47 5.08 28.47
N ILE A 234 12.22 4.67 28.68
CA ILE A 234 11.73 4.37 30.00
C ILE A 234 11.36 2.89 29.94
N ALA A 235 11.96 2.17 30.89
CA ALA A 235 11.85 0.74 31.11
C ALA A 235 10.41 0.30 31.38
#